data_AF-A0AAV1XGQ8-F1
#
_entry.id   AF-A0AAV1XGQ8-F1
#
_cell.length_a   1.000
_cell.length_b   1.000
_cell.length_c   1.000
_cell.angle_alpha   90.00
_cell.angle_beta   90.00
_cell.angle_gamma   90.00
#
_symmetry.space_group_name_H-M   'P 1'
#
loop_
_entity.id
_entity.type
_entity.pdbx_description
1 polymer ?
#
loop_
_entity_poly.entity_id
_entity_poly.type
_entity_poly.pdbx_seq_one_letter_code
_entity_poly.pdbx_strand_id
1 'polypeptide(L)'
;MGSECPPAEAVTTVHITGFKKFHGVSENPTETIVNNLMEYMNKKGLPKGIVIGSCQILETAGQEALVPLYQTLQSAISTKESESSSSNKIIWLHFGVNSGATRFAIENQAFNEATFRCPDEMGWKPQKVPIVPSDGAISRVRETTLPAEDITKALAKKGYDVMTSDDAGRFVCNYVYYHSLRFSEQNGTKSLFVHVHSSLQLRKRPKCNSLLPC
;
A
#
# COMPACT_ATOMS: atom_id res chain seq x y z
N MET A 1 38.40 -1.19 28.64
CA MET A 1 37.32 -2.09 28.17
C MET A 1 36.14 -1.20 27.80
N GLY A 2 36.14 -0.66 26.58
CA GLY A 2 35.02 0.14 26.09
C GLY A 2 33.86 -0.80 25.82
N SER A 3 32.76 -0.64 26.58
CA SER A 3 31.50 -1.29 26.27
C SER A 3 30.94 -0.62 25.02
N GLU A 4 31.18 -1.20 23.85
CA GLU A 4 30.39 -0.89 22.67
C GLU A 4 28.95 -1.35 22.97
N CYS A 5 28.07 -0.37 23.23
CA CYS A 5 26.64 -0.61 23.24
C CYS A 5 26.27 -1.21 21.87
N PRO A 6 25.50 -2.32 21.80
CA PRO A 6 25.02 -2.82 20.53
C PRO A 6 24.32 -1.69 19.76
N PRO A 7 24.52 -1.57 18.44
CA PRO A 7 23.77 -0.61 17.64
C PRO A 7 22.28 -0.80 17.93
N ALA A 8 21.57 0.27 18.26
CA ALA A 8 20.12 0.22 18.46
C ALA A 8 19.47 -0.48 17.25
N GLU A 9 18.70 -1.54 17.50
CA GLU A 9 18.09 -2.32 16.42
C GLU A 9 17.27 -1.40 15.51
N ALA A 10 17.50 -1.49 14.19
CA ALA A 10 16.79 -0.66 13.23
C ALA A 10 15.29 -1.00 13.25
N VAL A 11 14.45 -0.05 13.66
CA VAL A 11 13.00 -0.23 13.68
C VAL A 11 12.40 0.22 12.35
N THR A 12 11.49 -0.58 11.82
CA THR A 12 10.69 -0.25 10.64
C THR A 12 9.26 0.02 11.07
N THR A 13 8.83 1.27 10.98
CA THR A 13 7.46 1.69 11.22
C THR A 13 6.66 1.57 9.92
N VAL A 14 5.55 0.83 9.97
CA VAL A 14 4.63 0.65 8.84
C VAL A 14 3.34 1.38 9.14
N HIS A 15 2.93 2.25 8.23
CA HIS A 15 1.63 2.92 8.25
C HIS A 15 0.78 2.31 7.16
N ILE A 16 -0.42 1.89 7.53
CA ILE A 16 -1.30 1.11 6.66
C ILE A 16 -2.53 1.93 6.32
N THR A 17 -2.93 1.97 5.05
CA THR A 17 -4.23 2.52 4.66
C THR A 17 -5.09 1.52 3.91
N GLY A 18 -6.40 1.67 4.06
CA GLY A 18 -7.42 1.06 3.23
C GLY A 18 -8.36 2.14 2.69
N PHE A 19 -9.41 1.72 1.98
CA PHE A 19 -10.43 2.63 1.46
C PHE A 19 -11.82 2.26 1.98
N LYS A 20 -12.66 3.26 2.18
CA LYS A 20 -14.10 3.05 2.43
C LYS A 20 -14.76 2.33 1.24
N LYS A 21 -16.01 1.93 1.43
CA LYS A 21 -16.86 1.45 0.32
C LYS A 21 -16.94 2.42 -0.87
N PHE A 22 -17.29 1.86 -2.01
CA PHE A 22 -17.40 2.56 -3.29
C PHE A 22 -18.61 2.03 -4.06
N HIS A 23 -19.32 2.90 -4.78
CA HIS A 23 -20.38 2.54 -5.74
C HIS A 23 -21.46 1.61 -5.17
N GLY A 24 -21.90 1.88 -3.94
CA GLY A 24 -23.01 1.14 -3.32
C GLY A 24 -22.68 -0.31 -2.95
N VAL A 25 -21.42 -0.75 -3.05
CA VAL A 25 -20.99 -2.02 -2.48
C VAL A 25 -21.13 -1.94 -0.96
N SER A 26 -21.68 -2.99 -0.34
CA SER A 26 -21.94 -2.99 1.11
C SER A 26 -20.66 -2.88 1.93
N GLU A 27 -19.56 -3.47 1.45
CA GLU A 27 -18.28 -3.55 2.15
C GLU A 27 -17.10 -3.44 1.20
N ASN A 28 -16.05 -2.70 1.59
CA ASN A 28 -14.75 -2.77 0.93
C ASN A 28 -13.85 -3.73 1.73
N PRO A 29 -13.30 -4.80 1.11
CA PRO A 29 -12.47 -5.76 1.83
C PRO A 29 -11.25 -5.11 2.51
N THR A 30 -10.73 -4.02 1.95
CA THR A 30 -9.58 -3.30 2.51
C THR A 30 -9.92 -2.55 3.79
N GLU A 31 -11.16 -2.06 3.92
CA GLU A 31 -11.66 -1.46 5.17
C GLU A 31 -11.65 -2.49 6.30
N THR A 32 -12.19 -3.67 6.05
CA THR A 32 -12.19 -4.80 6.99
C THR A 32 -10.77 -5.25 7.35
N ILE A 33 -9.87 -5.39 6.36
CA ILE A 33 -8.48 -5.79 6.58
C ILE A 33 -7.78 -4.82 7.52
N VAL A 34 -7.88 -3.52 7.24
CA VAL A 34 -7.12 -2.49 7.96
C VAL A 34 -7.66 -2.26 9.37
N ASN A 35 -8.99 -2.26 9.54
CA ASN A 35 -9.62 -2.13 10.87
C ASN A 35 -9.26 -3.31 11.79
N ASN A 36 -9.18 -4.53 11.26
CA ASN A 36 -8.90 -5.73 12.05
C ASN A 36 -7.39 -6.00 12.21
N LEU A 37 -6.52 -5.25 11.53
CA LEU A 37 -5.09 -5.55 11.44
C LEU A 37 -4.40 -5.52 12.81
N MET A 38 -4.67 -4.49 13.62
CA MET A 38 -4.04 -4.33 14.94
C MET A 38 -4.42 -5.48 15.87
N GLU A 39 -5.70 -5.83 15.92
CA GLU A 39 -6.17 -6.95 16.74
C GLU A 39 -5.55 -8.29 16.27
N TYR A 40 -5.49 -8.51 14.97
CA TYR A 40 -4.85 -9.70 14.39
C TYR A 40 -3.36 -9.78 14.76
N MET A 41 -2.64 -8.66 14.67
CA MET A 41 -1.21 -8.60 14.97
C MET A 41 -0.93 -8.72 16.47
N ASN A 42 -1.80 -8.21 17.34
CA ASN A 42 -1.70 -8.43 18.78
C ASN A 42 -1.85 -9.91 19.15
N LYS A 43 -2.71 -10.65 18.42
CA LYS A 43 -2.90 -12.09 18.62
C LYS A 43 -1.78 -12.96 18.02
N LYS A 44 -1.22 -12.55 16.88
CA LYS A 44 -0.20 -13.33 16.15
C LYS A 44 1.25 -12.92 16.46
N GLY A 45 1.44 -11.75 17.02
CA GLY A 45 2.74 -11.10 17.18
C GLY A 45 3.18 -10.40 15.89
N LEU A 46 3.89 -9.28 16.07
CA LEU A 46 4.61 -8.61 14.99
C LEU A 46 6.01 -9.22 14.83
N PRO A 47 6.57 -9.27 13.60
CA PRO A 47 7.98 -9.60 13.42
C PRO A 47 8.88 -8.64 14.20
N LYS A 48 10.02 -9.13 14.69
CA LYS A 48 11.01 -8.29 15.37
C LYS A 48 11.43 -7.11 14.49
N GLY A 49 11.55 -5.93 15.10
CA GLY A 49 11.93 -4.71 14.40
C GLY A 49 10.84 -4.08 13.53
N ILE A 50 9.58 -4.55 13.59
CA ILE A 50 8.45 -3.93 12.91
C ILE A 50 7.47 -3.34 13.94
N VAL A 51 7.05 -2.10 13.71
CA VAL A 51 6.02 -1.42 14.48
C VAL A 51 4.93 -0.95 13.52
N ILE A 52 3.65 -1.06 13.92
CA ILE A 52 2.57 -0.41 13.19
C ILE A 52 2.40 0.99 13.75
N GLY A 53 2.64 2.01 12.92
CA GLY A 53 2.51 3.40 13.30
C GLY A 53 1.05 3.87 13.28
N SER A 54 0.33 3.57 12.21
CA SER A 54 -1.11 3.86 12.10
C SER A 54 -1.82 2.91 11.12
N CYS A 55 -3.13 2.76 11.33
CA CYS A 55 -4.06 2.15 10.40
C CYS A 55 -5.15 3.18 10.08
N GLN A 56 -5.32 3.57 8.81
CA GLN A 56 -6.25 4.62 8.41
C GLN A 56 -7.14 4.17 7.25
N ILE A 57 -8.43 4.48 7.33
CA ILE A 57 -9.36 4.29 6.22
C ILE A 57 -9.55 5.63 5.51
N LEU A 58 -9.19 5.67 4.22
CA LEU A 58 -9.35 6.84 3.36
C LEU A 58 -10.72 6.83 2.68
N GLU A 59 -11.24 8.01 2.37
CA GLU A 59 -12.39 8.12 1.47
C GLU A 59 -12.04 7.56 0.09
N THR A 60 -13.01 6.91 -0.58
CA THR A 60 -12.84 6.55 -2.00
C THR A 60 -13.14 7.74 -2.89
N ALA A 61 -12.45 8.85 -2.62
CA ALA A 61 -12.57 10.12 -3.31
C ALA A 61 -11.18 10.76 -3.40
N GLY A 62 -10.76 11.10 -4.62
CA GLY A 62 -9.36 11.40 -4.89
C GLY A 62 -8.86 12.63 -4.14
N GLN A 63 -9.59 13.74 -4.22
CA GLN A 63 -9.20 15.01 -3.59
C GLN A 63 -9.35 14.96 -2.07
N GLU A 64 -10.43 14.35 -1.59
CA GLU A 64 -10.79 14.25 -0.18
C GLU A 64 -9.89 13.28 0.57
N ALA A 65 -9.36 12.25 -0.09
CA ALA A 65 -8.35 11.37 0.49
C ALA A 65 -7.00 12.07 0.73
N LEU A 66 -6.69 13.17 0.03
CA LEU A 66 -5.37 13.80 0.13
C LEU A 66 -5.10 14.48 1.47
N VAL A 67 -6.07 15.20 2.02
CA VAL A 67 -5.88 15.90 3.30
C VAL A 67 -5.50 14.91 4.42
N PRO A 68 -6.31 13.87 4.71
CA PRO A 68 -5.97 12.88 5.74
C PRO A 68 -4.70 12.09 5.40
N LEU A 69 -4.43 11.82 4.12
CA LEU A 69 -3.19 11.18 3.68
C LEU A 69 -1.97 12.04 4.04
N TYR A 70 -1.92 13.29 3.55
CA TYR A 70 -0.77 14.18 3.77
C TYR A 70 -0.57 14.54 5.24
N GLN A 71 -1.64 14.70 6.01
CA GLN A 71 -1.53 14.88 7.47
C GLN A 71 -0.81 13.70 8.13
N THR A 72 -1.19 12.46 7.78
CA THR A 72 -0.54 11.25 8.30
C THR A 72 0.91 11.14 7.84
N LEU A 73 1.17 11.41 6.56
CA LEU A 73 2.50 11.39 5.97
C LEU A 73 3.44 12.37 6.71
N GLN A 74 3.00 13.62 6.88
CA GLN A 74 3.78 14.67 7.54
C GLN A 74 4.00 14.37 9.02
N SER A 75 2.95 13.96 9.74
CA SER A 75 3.05 13.64 11.17
C SER A 75 4.11 12.57 11.47
N ALA A 76 4.20 11.51 10.65
CA ALA A 76 5.18 10.46 10.91
C ALA A 76 6.63 10.91 10.63
N ILE A 77 6.84 11.79 9.65
CA ILE A 77 8.17 12.36 9.39
C ILE A 77 8.60 13.24 10.57
N SER A 78 7.71 14.11 11.06
CA SER A 78 8.03 14.98 12.20
C SER A 78 8.36 14.18 13.46
N THR A 79 7.65 13.08 13.73
CA THR A 79 7.99 12.16 14.83
C THR A 79 9.39 11.56 14.61
N LYS A 80 9.71 11.09 13.41
CA LYS A 80 11.02 10.50 13.09
C LYS A 80 12.18 11.48 13.29
N GLU A 81 12.01 12.74 12.92
CA GLU A 81 13.05 13.78 13.09
C GLU A 81 13.32 14.08 14.57
N SER A 82 12.27 14.03 15.41
CA SER A 82 12.41 14.27 16.85
C SER A 82 13.14 13.15 17.61
N GLU A 83 13.14 11.93 17.08
CA GLU A 83 13.70 10.73 17.71
C GLU A 83 15.15 10.42 17.28
N SER A 84 15.93 11.43 16.89
CA SER A 84 17.19 11.46 16.08
C SER A 84 18.35 10.44 16.32
N SER A 85 18.15 9.34 17.04
CA SER A 85 19.19 8.38 17.43
C SER A 85 19.08 6.99 16.80
N SER A 86 18.21 6.73 15.81
CA SER A 86 18.12 5.39 15.20
C SER A 86 17.84 5.39 13.69
N SER A 87 18.25 4.29 13.03
CA SER A 87 18.03 3.97 11.60
C SER A 87 16.56 3.65 11.29
N ASN A 88 15.63 4.46 11.80
CA ASN A 88 14.19 4.21 11.69
C ASN A 88 13.72 4.36 10.24
N LYS A 89 13.14 3.29 9.70
CA LYS A 89 12.57 3.24 8.36
C LYS A 89 11.07 3.42 8.44
N ILE A 90 10.50 4.19 7.53
CA ILE A 90 9.05 4.35 7.41
C ILE A 90 8.58 3.74 6.09
N ILE A 91 7.56 2.90 6.16
CA ILE A 91 6.90 2.27 5.01
C ILE A 91 5.41 2.65 5.00
N TRP A 92 4.95 3.21 3.90
CA TRP A 92 3.54 3.46 3.60
C TRP A 92 2.99 2.26 2.82
N LEU A 93 2.07 1.50 3.43
CA LEU A 93 1.45 0.33 2.81
C LEU A 93 -0.02 0.61 2.56
N HIS A 94 -0.39 0.74 1.29
CA HIS A 94 -1.76 1.02 0.89
C HIS A 94 -2.42 -0.24 0.35
N PHE A 95 -3.65 -0.50 0.78
CA PHE A 95 -4.49 -1.57 0.25
C PHE A 95 -5.65 -0.97 -0.55
N GLY A 96 -5.87 -1.46 -1.76
CA GLY A 96 -7.03 -1.14 -2.60
C GLY A 96 -7.74 -2.39 -3.07
N VAL A 97 -9.00 -2.30 -3.45
CA VAL A 97 -9.73 -3.43 -4.04
C VAL A 97 -9.70 -3.34 -5.56
N ASN A 98 -9.40 -4.46 -6.22
CA ASN A 98 -9.60 -4.61 -7.66
C ASN A 98 -10.61 -5.74 -7.90
N SER A 99 -11.84 -5.37 -8.25
CA SER A 99 -12.94 -6.31 -8.43
C SER A 99 -12.79 -7.22 -9.66
N GLY A 100 -11.98 -6.82 -10.64
CA GLY A 100 -11.67 -7.63 -11.82
C GLY A 100 -10.43 -8.51 -11.67
N ALA A 101 -9.65 -8.32 -10.61
CA ALA A 101 -8.46 -9.13 -10.37
C ALA A 101 -8.84 -10.56 -9.96
N THR A 102 -7.98 -11.54 -10.24
CA THR A 102 -8.14 -12.91 -9.73
C THR A 102 -7.11 -13.26 -8.64
N ARG A 103 -6.15 -12.35 -8.42
CA ARG A 103 -4.97 -12.50 -7.56
C ARG A 103 -4.72 -11.19 -6.83
N PHE A 104 -3.92 -11.24 -5.78
CA PHE A 104 -3.35 -10.00 -5.24
C PHE A 104 -2.29 -9.47 -6.17
N ALA A 105 -2.28 -8.16 -6.37
CA ALA A 105 -1.26 -7.48 -7.15
C ALA A 105 -0.42 -6.59 -6.23
N ILE A 106 0.89 -6.79 -6.27
CA ILE A 106 1.88 -5.90 -5.67
C ILE A 106 2.26 -4.90 -6.75
N GLU A 107 1.86 -3.65 -6.58
CA GLU A 107 2.08 -2.61 -7.60
C GLU A 107 3.53 -2.14 -7.56
N ASN A 108 4.18 -2.14 -8.73
CA ASN A 108 5.52 -1.62 -8.94
C ASN A 108 5.52 -0.10 -9.12
N GLN A 109 4.44 0.46 -9.66
CA GLN A 109 4.41 1.86 -10.08
C GLN A 109 3.02 2.49 -10.04
N ALA A 110 3.00 3.82 -10.10
CA ALA A 110 1.83 4.64 -10.32
C ALA A 110 2.05 5.59 -11.50
N PHE A 111 1.00 5.87 -12.26
CA PHE A 111 0.98 6.85 -13.34
C PHE A 111 0.60 8.23 -12.81
N ASN A 112 1.19 9.29 -13.36
CA ASN A 112 0.82 10.69 -13.11
C ASN A 112 -0.52 11.04 -13.80
N GLU A 113 -1.50 10.14 -13.79
CA GLU A 113 -2.73 10.27 -14.56
C GLU A 113 -3.95 10.07 -13.67
N ALA A 114 -4.84 11.06 -13.69
CA ALA A 114 -6.21 10.96 -13.19
C ALA A 114 -7.18 10.90 -14.38
N THR A 115 -7.62 9.67 -14.70
CA THR A 115 -8.62 9.38 -15.75
C THR A 115 -9.66 8.41 -15.18
N PHE A 116 -10.64 8.97 -14.48
CA PHE A 116 -11.58 8.17 -13.68
C PHE A 116 -12.70 7.65 -14.60
N ARG A 117 -12.86 6.33 -14.71
CA ARG A 117 -13.89 5.70 -15.57
C ARG A 117 -15.31 6.09 -15.14
N CYS A 118 -15.52 6.23 -13.84
CA CYS A 118 -16.75 6.67 -13.20
C CYS A 118 -16.44 7.76 -12.16
N PRO A 119 -17.43 8.55 -11.72
CA PRO A 119 -17.26 9.48 -10.62
C PRO A 119 -16.82 8.74 -9.34
N ASP A 120 -15.96 9.39 -8.57
CA ASP A 120 -15.67 8.97 -7.21
C ASP A 120 -16.84 9.27 -6.25
N GLU A 121 -16.70 8.97 -4.95
CA GLU A 121 -17.80 9.15 -3.98
C GLU A 121 -18.20 10.61 -3.77
N MET A 122 -17.38 11.58 -4.21
CA MET A 122 -17.71 13.01 -4.17
C MET A 122 -18.13 13.55 -5.55
N GLY A 123 -18.31 12.66 -6.52
CA GLY A 123 -18.75 13.01 -7.86
C GLY A 123 -17.62 13.50 -8.78
N TRP A 124 -16.36 13.47 -8.32
CA TRP A 124 -15.23 13.91 -9.14
C TRP A 124 -14.89 12.86 -10.19
N LYS A 125 -14.79 13.29 -11.46
CA LYS A 125 -14.51 12.43 -12.61
C LYS A 125 -13.49 13.09 -13.56
N PRO A 126 -12.22 13.22 -13.16
CA PRO A 126 -11.18 13.82 -14.01
C PRO A 126 -10.94 12.96 -15.26
N GLN A 127 -10.54 13.61 -16.36
CA GLN A 127 -10.23 12.96 -17.64
C GLN A 127 -8.88 13.48 -18.16
N LYS A 128 -7.88 12.60 -18.25
CA LYS A 128 -6.53 12.92 -18.77
C LYS A 128 -5.86 14.09 -18.06
N VAL A 129 -6.06 14.18 -16.74
CA VAL A 129 -5.49 15.25 -15.91
C VAL A 129 -4.21 14.74 -15.24
N PRO A 130 -3.09 15.49 -15.24
CA PRO A 130 -1.92 15.12 -14.47
C PRO A 130 -2.22 15.23 -12.97
N ILE A 131 -1.87 14.20 -12.19
CA ILE A 131 -2.06 14.19 -10.73
C ILE A 131 -1.24 15.31 -10.11
N VAL A 132 0.04 15.41 -10.49
CA VAL A 132 0.94 16.49 -10.12
C VAL A 132 1.41 17.18 -11.40
N PRO A 133 0.86 18.36 -11.74
CA PRO A 133 1.23 19.07 -12.97
C PRO A 133 2.73 19.37 -13.09
N SER A 134 3.41 19.62 -11.98
CA SER A 134 4.86 19.90 -11.96
C SER A 134 5.74 18.68 -12.23
N ASP A 135 5.19 17.47 -12.20
CA ASP A 135 5.91 16.24 -12.54
C ASP A 135 5.90 15.95 -14.05
N GLY A 136 5.19 16.77 -14.85
CA GLY A 136 5.16 16.68 -16.31
C GLY A 136 3.95 15.93 -16.87
N ALA A 137 4.17 15.17 -17.95
CA ALA A 137 3.10 14.51 -18.70
C ALA A 137 2.37 13.42 -17.89
N ILE A 138 1.14 13.10 -18.28
CA ILE A 138 0.32 12.05 -17.65
C ILE A 138 0.95 10.65 -17.78
N SER A 139 1.79 10.42 -18.80
CA SER A 139 2.53 9.19 -18.99
C SER A 139 3.71 9.02 -18.05
N ARG A 140 4.04 10.04 -17.23
CA ARG A 140 5.08 9.94 -16.21
C ARG A 140 4.70 8.86 -15.21
N VAL A 141 5.65 7.99 -14.87
CA VAL A 141 5.50 7.00 -13.82
C VAL A 141 6.39 7.32 -12.63
N ARG A 142 5.99 6.84 -11.46
CA ARG A 142 6.82 6.76 -10.25
C ARG A 142 6.81 5.31 -9.78
N GLU A 143 7.97 4.80 -9.41
CA GLU A 143 8.18 3.40 -9.06
C GLU A 143 8.47 3.25 -7.57
N THR A 144 8.02 2.14 -6.97
CA THR A 144 8.46 1.78 -5.62
C THR A 144 9.93 1.40 -5.60
N THR A 145 10.60 1.73 -4.50
CA THR A 145 11.96 1.25 -4.22
C THR A 145 11.97 0.03 -3.31
N LEU A 146 10.80 -0.53 -2.99
CA LEU A 146 10.67 -1.82 -2.31
C LEU A 146 10.80 -2.96 -3.33
N PRO A 147 11.35 -4.12 -2.94
CA PRO A 147 11.57 -5.23 -3.86
C PRO A 147 10.26 -6.01 -4.10
N ALA A 148 9.36 -5.43 -4.89
CA ALA A 148 8.02 -5.96 -5.16
C ALA A 148 8.05 -7.39 -5.72
N GLU A 149 9.02 -7.71 -6.59
CA GLU A 149 9.23 -9.08 -7.07
C GLU A 149 9.59 -10.05 -5.94
N ASP A 150 10.49 -9.67 -5.03
CA ASP A 150 10.91 -10.55 -3.94
C ASP A 150 9.81 -10.75 -2.91
N ILE A 151 9.04 -9.68 -2.62
CA ILE A 151 7.82 -9.74 -1.82
C ILE A 151 6.85 -10.74 -2.46
N THR A 152 6.63 -10.63 -3.77
CA THR A 152 5.75 -11.53 -4.52
C THR A 152 6.24 -12.97 -4.48
N LYS A 153 7.53 -13.22 -4.73
CA LYS A 153 8.15 -14.55 -4.64
C LYS A 153 8.03 -15.14 -3.22
N ALA A 154 8.25 -14.34 -2.18
CA ALA A 154 8.14 -14.76 -0.79
C ALA A 154 6.69 -15.13 -0.41
N LEU A 155 5.71 -14.34 -0.84
CA LEU A 155 4.29 -14.63 -0.64
C LEU A 155 3.83 -15.87 -1.43
N ALA A 156 4.28 -16.01 -2.67
CA ALA A 156 3.98 -17.19 -3.49
C ALA A 156 4.55 -18.48 -2.86
N LYS A 157 5.78 -18.44 -2.31
CA LYS A 157 6.36 -19.56 -1.55
C LYS A 157 5.55 -19.94 -0.31
N LYS A 158 4.81 -18.99 0.28
CA LYS A 158 3.86 -19.24 1.39
C LYS A 158 2.50 -19.78 0.91
N GLY A 159 2.32 -19.96 -0.40
CA GLY A 159 1.11 -20.52 -1.01
C GLY A 159 0.02 -19.51 -1.34
N TYR A 160 0.31 -18.21 -1.25
CA TYR A 160 -0.62 -17.15 -1.64
C TYR A 160 -0.61 -16.94 -3.16
N ASP A 161 -1.78 -16.67 -3.74
CA ASP A 161 -1.88 -16.33 -5.16
C ASP A 161 -1.69 -14.81 -5.36
N VAL A 162 -0.46 -14.45 -5.70
CA VAL A 162 0.02 -13.07 -5.83
C VAL A 162 0.78 -12.89 -7.14
N MET A 163 0.81 -11.65 -7.65
CA MET A 163 1.60 -11.23 -8.79
C MET A 163 2.14 -9.81 -8.59
N THR A 164 3.17 -9.43 -9.33
CA THR A 164 3.52 -8.03 -9.52
C THR A 164 2.61 -7.40 -10.58
N SER A 165 2.44 -6.08 -10.52
CA SER A 165 1.65 -5.30 -11.49
C SER A 165 2.32 -3.96 -11.74
N ASP A 166 2.33 -3.54 -13.01
CA ASP A 166 2.83 -2.23 -13.44
C ASP A 166 1.68 -1.24 -13.70
N ASP A 167 0.45 -1.59 -13.32
CA ASP A 167 -0.74 -0.80 -13.59
C ASP A 167 -1.70 -0.77 -12.40
N ALA A 168 -1.51 0.22 -11.53
CA ALA A 168 -2.42 0.51 -10.42
C ALA A 168 -3.77 1.14 -10.87
N GLY A 169 -4.04 1.19 -12.17
CA GLY A 169 -5.20 1.83 -12.78
C GLY A 169 -5.04 3.34 -12.93
N ARG A 170 -6.15 4.04 -13.18
CA ARG A 170 -6.21 5.51 -13.27
C ARG A 170 -7.34 6.08 -12.40
N PHE A 171 -7.63 5.39 -11.30
CA PHE A 171 -8.66 5.77 -10.33
C PHE A 171 -8.02 6.19 -8.99
N VAL A 172 -8.81 6.28 -7.92
CA VAL A 172 -8.38 6.75 -6.59
C VAL A 172 -7.17 5.98 -6.05
N CYS A 173 -7.05 4.67 -6.32
CA CYS A 173 -5.90 3.86 -5.90
C CYS A 173 -4.58 4.38 -6.49
N ASN A 174 -4.50 4.51 -7.81
CA ASN A 174 -3.36 5.12 -8.50
C ASN A 174 -3.11 6.55 -8.03
N TYR A 175 -4.18 7.33 -7.83
CA TYR A 175 -4.10 8.71 -7.38
C TYR A 175 -3.36 8.84 -6.03
N VAL A 176 -3.82 8.10 -5.02
CA VAL A 176 -3.17 8.04 -3.69
C VAL A 176 -1.76 7.49 -3.80
N TYR A 177 -1.55 6.42 -4.57
CA TYR A 177 -0.24 5.79 -4.68
C TYR A 177 0.81 6.73 -5.28
N TYR A 178 0.45 7.48 -6.33
CA TYR A 178 1.33 8.45 -6.95
C TYR A 178 1.79 9.53 -5.97
N HIS A 179 0.86 10.08 -5.17
CA HIS A 179 1.17 11.04 -4.12
C HIS A 179 2.10 10.46 -3.05
N SER A 180 1.85 9.23 -2.60
CA SER A 180 2.68 8.55 -1.59
C SER A 180 4.08 8.22 -2.09
N LEU A 181 4.24 7.80 -3.35
CA LEU A 181 5.55 7.58 -3.98
C LEU A 181 6.33 8.89 -4.10
N ARG A 182 5.68 9.95 -4.60
CA ARG A 182 6.29 11.29 -4.67
C ARG A 182 6.75 11.77 -3.30
N PHE A 183 5.90 11.62 -2.27
CA PHE A 183 6.28 11.97 -0.90
C PHE A 183 7.45 11.11 -0.39
N SER A 184 7.45 9.83 -0.72
CA SER A 184 8.51 8.89 -0.32
C SER A 184 9.87 9.27 -0.87
N GLU A 185 9.94 9.62 -2.15
CA GLU A 185 11.16 10.11 -2.79
C GLU A 185 11.70 11.39 -2.12
N GLN A 186 10.82 12.32 -1.77
CA GLN A 186 11.18 13.61 -1.17
C GLN A 186 11.66 13.49 0.28
N ASN A 187 11.21 12.48 1.02
CA ASN A 187 11.43 12.36 2.47
C ASN A 187 12.23 11.11 2.88
N GLY A 188 12.80 10.38 1.91
CA GLY A 188 13.58 9.16 2.18
C GLY A 188 12.76 8.05 2.86
N THR A 189 11.46 7.98 2.60
CA THR A 189 10.57 6.88 3.05
C THR A 189 10.28 5.92 1.89
N LYS A 190 9.46 4.90 2.12
CA LYS A 190 9.10 3.89 1.12
C LYS A 190 7.59 3.78 1.02
N SER A 191 7.04 3.53 -0.16
CA SER A 191 5.61 3.30 -0.34
C SER A 191 5.35 2.08 -1.23
N LEU A 192 4.33 1.30 -0.90
CA LEU A 192 3.85 0.15 -1.65
C LEU A 192 2.33 0.18 -1.71
N PHE A 193 1.78 -0.22 -2.85
CA PHE A 193 0.35 -0.45 -3.01
C PHE A 193 0.08 -1.92 -3.30
N VAL A 194 -0.95 -2.46 -2.66
CA VAL A 194 -1.40 -3.84 -2.85
C VAL A 194 -2.87 -3.84 -3.22
N HIS A 195 -3.19 -4.26 -4.45
CA HIS A 195 -4.56 -4.55 -4.81
C HIS A 195 -4.96 -5.94 -4.32
N VAL A 196 -6.04 -6.00 -3.56
CA VAL A 196 -6.67 -7.24 -3.11
C VAL A 196 -7.89 -7.57 -3.97
N HIS A 197 -8.16 -8.87 -4.11
CA HIS A 197 -9.38 -9.34 -4.75
C HIS A 197 -10.61 -9.07 -3.87
N SER A 198 -11.77 -8.88 -4.49
CA SER A 198 -13.06 -8.62 -3.82
C SER A 198 -13.51 -9.76 -2.90
N SER A 199 -13.17 -11.03 -3.23
CA SER A 199 -13.39 -12.14 -2.29
C SER A 199 -12.22 -12.25 -1.32
N LEU A 200 -12.44 -11.94 -0.04
CA LEU A 200 -11.47 -12.12 1.04
C LEU A 200 -11.06 -13.58 1.31
N GLN A 201 -11.67 -14.56 0.61
CA GLN A 201 -11.15 -15.93 0.61
C GLN A 201 -9.79 -15.95 -0.07
N LEU A 202 -8.74 -15.93 0.75
CA LEU A 202 -7.39 -16.33 0.39
C LEU A 202 -7.46 -17.75 -0.18
N ARG A 203 -7.60 -17.88 -1.51
CA ARG A 203 -7.46 -19.16 -2.17
C ARG A 203 -5.99 -19.55 -2.05
N LYS A 204 -5.67 -20.44 -1.10
CA LYS A 204 -4.41 -21.18 -1.16
C LYS A 204 -4.40 -21.89 -2.50
N ARG A 205 -3.29 -21.80 -3.25
CA ARG A 205 -3.16 -22.57 -4.49
C ARG A 205 -3.53 -24.02 -4.20
N PRO A 206 -4.38 -24.67 -5.01
CA PRO A 206 -4.61 -26.09 -4.85
C PRO A 206 -3.24 -26.77 -4.87
N LYS A 207 -2.96 -27.61 -3.85
CA LYS A 207 -1.76 -28.45 -3.89
C LYS A 207 -1.84 -29.23 -5.19
N CYS A 208 -0.79 -29.15 -6.02
CA CYS A 208 -0.66 -30.04 -7.15
C CYS A 208 -0.59 -31.45 -6.57
N ASN A 209 -1.71 -32.17 -6.59
CA ASN A 209 -1.68 -33.61 -6.35
C ASN A 209 -0.98 -34.19 -7.56
N SER A 210 0.32 -34.43 -7.43
CA SER A 210 1.04 -35.38 -8.26
C SER A 210 0.49 -36.78 -7.97
N LEU A 211 -0.68 -37.06 -8.51
CA LEU A 211 -1.26 -38.39 -8.60
C LEU A 211 -1.74 -38.56 -10.02
N LEU A 212 -0.79 -38.92 -10.89
CA LEU A 212 -0.95 -39.92 -11.94
C LEU A 212 0.46 -40.43 -12.29
N PRO A 213 0.90 -41.58 -11.75
CA PRO A 213 1.82 -42.45 -12.43
C PRO A 213 1.06 -43.44 -13.34
N CYS A 214 1.76 -43.87 -14.40
CA CYS A 214 1.37 -44.70 -15.55
C CYS A 214 0.71 -43.95 -16.71
#